data_AF-A0A7X8ZWA9-F1
#
_entry.id   AF-A0A7X8ZWA9-F1
#
_cell.length_a   1.000
_cell.length_b   1.000
_cell.length_c   1.000
_cell.angle_alpha   90.00
_cell.angle_beta   90.00
_cell.angle_gamma   90.00
#
_symmetry.space_group_name_H-M   'P 1'
#
loop_
_entity.id
_entity.type
_entity.pdbx_description
1 polymer ?
#
loop_
_entity_poly.entity_id
_entity_poly.type
_entity_poly.pdbx_seq_one_letter_code
_entity_poly.pdbx_strand_id
1 'polypeptide(L)'
;MKKVLLPLGLALSLIVIFVLGVVVAESVTKNREKVVNDILVEEVKAAEMRALNSAAETYFEDFDKLELDEEKPLITSYEDSDKNKVLARYQIIKENAEVGILYYIEVVGKNEGLRVAVVIEPTSRNILGYKIVVNNESTDYFEKLDETFFNQFVNVDMKKPVFDFTPVATITLSSKAIIRVMKMAREQFYQDIDEELPIPSVDFTFVSAVQWLSDISIFTYTMSDGTRSVDAKLKYDTSKRELSYVGADTVLSEEEIEALVATANQNKPAARITAYNPNTRVFTVSSTGYNGSIICNITLDENGKVTGYTVGEHDESYIYSPQYNGTDPIINIPKLIRESGDTEGIETITGATVTSNALIRAANVAMQSWRADK
;
A
#
# COMPACT_ATOMS: atom_id res chain seq x y z
N MET A 1 11.39 -89.01 -8.92
CA MET A 1 11.53 -87.59 -8.52
C MET A 1 10.13 -86.98 -8.32
N LYS A 2 9.55 -87.16 -7.13
CA LYS A 2 8.27 -86.56 -6.71
C LYS A 2 8.45 -86.20 -5.23
N LYS A 3 8.96 -84.99 -4.93
CA LYS A 3 9.03 -84.42 -3.57
C LYS A 3 9.67 -83.01 -3.54
N VAL A 4 9.22 -82.06 -4.38
CA VAL A 4 9.55 -80.61 -4.19
C VAL A 4 8.45 -79.65 -4.68
N LEU A 5 7.38 -80.10 -5.34
CA LEU A 5 6.45 -79.17 -6.02
C LEU A 5 5.38 -78.51 -5.11
N LEU A 6 5.12 -79.05 -3.90
CA LEU A 6 4.04 -78.57 -3.03
C LEU A 6 4.38 -77.28 -2.22
N PRO A 7 5.59 -77.07 -1.67
CA PRO A 7 5.90 -75.86 -0.92
C PRO A 7 6.16 -74.62 -1.80
N LEU A 8 6.55 -74.82 -3.08
CA LEU A 8 6.87 -73.71 -3.99
C LEU A 8 5.61 -72.99 -4.51
N GLY A 9 4.53 -73.73 -4.80
CA GLY A 9 3.26 -73.16 -5.26
C GLY A 9 2.54 -72.36 -4.18
N LEU A 10 2.65 -72.77 -2.91
CA LEU A 10 2.06 -72.05 -1.76
C LEU A 10 2.84 -70.78 -1.41
N ALA A 11 4.18 -70.81 -1.54
CA ALA A 11 5.02 -69.64 -1.37
C ALA A 11 4.76 -68.59 -2.46
N LEU A 12 4.57 -69.01 -3.71
CA LEU A 12 4.28 -68.10 -4.82
C LEU A 12 2.90 -67.44 -4.69
N SER A 13 1.88 -68.18 -4.23
CA SER A 13 0.54 -67.61 -4.01
C SER A 13 0.50 -66.62 -2.84
N LEU A 14 1.24 -66.87 -1.75
CA LEU A 14 1.38 -65.93 -0.63
C LEU A 14 2.07 -64.63 -1.05
N ILE A 15 3.12 -64.71 -1.88
CA ILE A 15 3.81 -63.52 -2.41
C ILE A 15 2.87 -62.71 -3.30
N VAL A 16 2.09 -63.37 -4.18
CA VAL A 16 1.12 -62.68 -5.04
C VAL A 16 0.02 -62.00 -4.24
N ILE A 17 -0.51 -62.63 -3.19
CA ILE A 17 -1.52 -62.03 -2.30
C ILE A 17 -0.93 -60.84 -1.53
N PHE A 18 0.32 -60.93 -1.07
CA PHE A 18 0.98 -59.85 -0.35
C PHE A 18 1.25 -58.64 -1.27
N VAL A 19 1.73 -58.88 -2.50
CA VAL A 19 1.96 -57.83 -3.49
C VAL A 19 0.65 -57.18 -3.92
N LEU A 20 -0.41 -57.96 -4.19
CA LEU A 20 -1.74 -57.41 -4.47
C LEU A 20 -2.32 -56.64 -3.28
N GLY A 21 -2.12 -57.13 -2.05
CA GLY A 21 -2.54 -56.44 -0.83
C GLY A 21 -1.83 -55.10 -0.63
N VAL A 22 -0.52 -55.04 -0.88
CA VAL A 22 0.28 -53.80 -0.82
C VAL A 22 -0.13 -52.83 -1.93
N VAL A 23 -0.34 -53.30 -3.16
CA VAL A 23 -0.79 -52.46 -4.28
C VAL A 23 -2.21 -51.93 -4.07
N VAL A 24 -3.13 -52.75 -3.54
CA VAL A 24 -4.48 -52.32 -3.18
C VAL A 24 -4.43 -51.35 -2.00
N ALA A 25 -3.59 -51.58 -0.99
CA ALA A 25 -3.41 -50.65 0.11
C ALA A 25 -2.86 -49.30 -0.38
N GLU A 26 -1.79 -49.27 -1.18
CA GLU A 26 -1.24 -48.04 -1.77
C GLU A 26 -2.24 -47.32 -2.69
N SER A 27 -3.01 -48.06 -3.49
CA SER A 27 -4.07 -47.51 -4.33
C SER A 27 -5.20 -46.91 -3.49
N VAL A 28 -5.64 -47.59 -2.42
CA VAL A 28 -6.63 -47.07 -1.47
C VAL A 28 -6.10 -45.85 -0.73
N THR A 29 -4.83 -45.81 -0.35
CA THR A 29 -4.21 -44.64 0.30
C THR A 29 -4.13 -43.45 -0.66
N LYS A 30 -3.68 -43.63 -1.91
CA LYS A 30 -3.68 -42.56 -2.93
C LYS A 30 -5.08 -42.07 -3.29
N ASN A 31 -6.05 -42.97 -3.38
CA ASN A 31 -7.45 -42.59 -3.61
C ASN A 31 -8.04 -41.85 -2.41
N ARG A 32 -7.67 -42.22 -1.17
CA ARG A 32 -8.06 -41.48 0.04
C ARG A 32 -7.41 -40.09 0.08
N GLU A 33 -6.13 -39.96 -0.22
CA GLU A 33 -5.45 -38.66 -0.31
C GLU A 33 -6.09 -37.76 -1.36
N LYS A 34 -6.44 -38.30 -2.52
CA LYS A 34 -7.15 -37.55 -3.56
C LYS A 34 -8.55 -37.12 -3.10
N VAL A 35 -9.34 -38.02 -2.52
CA VAL A 35 -10.68 -37.70 -2.00
C VAL A 35 -10.61 -36.68 -0.86
N VAL A 36 -9.62 -36.79 0.04
CA VAL A 36 -9.39 -35.82 1.11
C VAL A 36 -9.00 -34.47 0.53
N ASN A 37 -8.11 -34.41 -0.47
CA ASN A 37 -7.77 -33.15 -1.14
C ASN A 37 -8.97 -32.52 -1.85
N ASP A 38 -9.79 -33.32 -2.53
CA ASP A 38 -11.00 -32.84 -3.21
C ASP A 38 -12.01 -32.28 -2.20
N ILE A 39 -12.21 -32.94 -1.05
CA ILE A 39 -13.04 -32.45 0.06
C ILE A 39 -12.49 -31.13 0.62
N LEU A 40 -11.19 -31.07 0.90
CA LEU A 40 -10.55 -29.87 1.43
C LEU A 40 -10.68 -28.69 0.46
N VAL A 41 -10.58 -28.93 -0.85
CA VAL A 41 -10.81 -27.89 -1.88
C VAL A 41 -12.26 -27.41 -1.87
N GLU A 42 -13.25 -28.30 -1.74
CA GLU A 42 -14.66 -27.90 -1.63
C GLU A 42 -14.95 -27.13 -0.33
N GLU A 43 -14.38 -27.55 0.79
CA GLU A 43 -14.52 -26.86 2.07
C GLU A 43 -13.93 -25.45 2.03
N VAL A 44 -12.75 -25.29 1.41
CA VAL A 44 -12.12 -23.97 1.19
C VAL A 44 -13.00 -23.10 0.31
N LYS A 45 -13.49 -23.61 -0.83
CA LYS A 45 -14.40 -22.85 -1.70
C LYS A 45 -15.69 -22.45 -1.00
N ALA A 46 -16.26 -23.34 -0.18
CA ALA A 46 -17.44 -23.04 0.61
C ALA A 46 -17.16 -21.98 1.69
N ALA A 47 -15.99 -22.01 2.32
CA ALA A 47 -15.59 -20.99 3.29
C ALA A 47 -15.40 -19.62 2.63
N GLU A 48 -14.75 -19.56 1.46
CA GLU A 48 -14.62 -18.34 0.68
C GLU A 48 -16.00 -17.81 0.28
N MET A 49 -16.89 -18.66 -0.26
CA MET A 49 -18.24 -18.26 -0.64
C MET A 49 -19.06 -17.73 0.54
N ARG A 50 -18.94 -18.32 1.73
CA ARG A 50 -19.56 -17.79 2.96
C ARG A 50 -19.01 -16.40 3.31
N ALA A 51 -17.71 -16.19 3.15
CA ALA A 51 -17.10 -14.88 3.39
C ALA A 51 -17.56 -13.84 2.36
N LEU A 52 -17.70 -14.22 1.08
CA LEU A 52 -18.25 -13.35 0.02
C LEU A 52 -19.70 -12.95 0.32
N ASN A 53 -20.57 -13.92 0.65
CA ASN A 53 -21.96 -13.64 1.04
C ASN A 53 -22.00 -12.67 2.22
N SER A 54 -21.21 -12.94 3.26
CA SER A 54 -21.17 -12.08 4.43
C SER A 54 -20.61 -10.67 4.14
N ALA A 55 -19.77 -10.50 3.11
CA ALA A 55 -19.36 -9.18 2.65
C ALA A 55 -20.56 -8.40 2.08
N ALA A 56 -21.39 -9.04 1.27
CA ALA A 56 -22.60 -8.43 0.72
C ALA A 56 -23.65 -8.14 1.80
N GLU A 57 -23.89 -9.07 2.74
CA GLU A 57 -24.82 -8.90 3.88
C GLU A 57 -24.49 -7.68 4.75
N THR A 58 -23.22 -7.29 4.80
CA THR A 58 -22.76 -6.12 5.58
C THR A 58 -23.35 -4.81 5.05
N TYR A 59 -23.65 -4.74 3.74
CA TYR A 59 -24.07 -3.50 3.08
C TYR A 59 -25.48 -3.57 2.47
N PHE A 60 -25.96 -4.77 2.19
CA PHE A 60 -27.29 -5.01 1.65
C PHE A 60 -28.02 -6.02 2.54
N GLU A 61 -28.88 -5.51 3.42
CA GLU A 61 -29.76 -6.37 4.22
C GLU A 61 -30.71 -7.15 3.29
N ASP A 62 -30.84 -8.45 3.57
CA ASP A 62 -31.78 -9.36 2.90
C ASP A 62 -31.66 -9.36 1.35
N PHE A 63 -30.46 -9.46 0.80
CA PHE A 63 -30.29 -9.75 -0.64
C PHE A 63 -30.58 -11.23 -0.92
N ASP A 64 -31.02 -11.54 -2.14
CA ASP A 64 -31.49 -12.88 -2.52
C ASP A 64 -30.33 -13.84 -2.84
N LYS A 65 -29.37 -13.39 -3.65
CA LYS A 65 -28.21 -14.18 -4.08
C LYS A 65 -27.05 -13.33 -4.61
N LEU A 66 -25.85 -13.93 -4.58
CA LEU A 66 -24.73 -13.54 -5.42
C LEU A 66 -24.79 -14.33 -6.72
N GLU A 67 -24.83 -13.64 -7.84
CA GLU A 67 -24.84 -14.23 -9.18
C GLU A 67 -23.50 -13.98 -9.86
N LEU A 68 -22.78 -15.05 -10.20
CA LEU A 68 -21.49 -14.96 -10.88
C LEU A 68 -21.72 -14.42 -12.30
N ASP A 69 -20.98 -13.37 -12.67
CA ASP A 69 -20.97 -12.83 -14.01
C ASP A 69 -19.62 -13.12 -14.67
N GLU A 70 -19.66 -13.93 -15.73
CA GLU A 70 -18.50 -14.33 -16.54
C GLU A 70 -18.45 -13.63 -17.91
N GLU A 71 -19.39 -12.73 -18.22
CA GLU A 71 -19.56 -12.22 -19.59
C GLU A 71 -18.43 -11.27 -20.01
N LYS A 72 -17.94 -10.46 -19.08
CA LYS A 72 -16.90 -9.43 -19.34
C LYS A 72 -15.53 -9.88 -18.83
N PRO A 73 -14.44 -9.48 -19.52
CA PRO A 73 -13.09 -9.86 -19.15
C PRO A 73 -12.70 -9.34 -17.76
N LEU A 74 -11.82 -10.08 -17.09
CA LEU A 74 -11.29 -9.73 -15.78
C LEU A 74 -9.86 -9.17 -15.91
N ILE A 75 -9.57 -8.10 -15.16
CA ILE A 75 -8.27 -7.45 -15.15
C ILE A 75 -7.24 -8.37 -14.49
N THR A 76 -6.09 -8.47 -15.17
CA THR A 76 -4.87 -9.12 -14.68
C THR A 76 -3.72 -8.11 -14.77
N SER A 77 -2.87 -8.06 -13.75
CA SER A 77 -1.68 -7.22 -13.75
C SER A 77 -0.55 -7.94 -14.49
N TYR A 78 -0.26 -7.51 -15.71
CA TYR A 78 0.86 -8.04 -16.51
C TYR A 78 2.23 -7.75 -15.90
N GLU A 79 2.36 -6.63 -15.17
CA GLU A 79 3.64 -6.20 -14.57
C GLU A 79 4.15 -7.19 -13.51
N ASP A 80 3.25 -7.91 -12.83
CA ASP A 80 3.57 -8.79 -11.70
C ASP A 80 3.40 -10.28 -12.04
N SER A 81 3.52 -10.68 -13.32
CA SER A 81 3.36 -12.09 -13.74
C SER A 81 2.01 -12.71 -13.33
N ASP A 82 0.90 -11.99 -13.53
CA ASP A 82 -0.48 -12.41 -13.23
C ASP A 82 -0.76 -12.71 -11.74
N LYS A 83 0.11 -12.24 -10.84
CA LYS A 83 -0.07 -12.44 -9.40
C LYS A 83 -1.10 -11.52 -8.76
N ASN A 84 -1.39 -10.37 -9.37
CA ASN A 84 -2.54 -9.54 -8.98
C ASN A 84 -3.62 -9.66 -10.06
N LYS A 85 -4.82 -10.04 -9.67
CA LYS A 85 -5.92 -10.31 -10.60
C LYS A 85 -7.27 -10.21 -9.93
N VAL A 86 -8.26 -9.81 -10.72
CA VAL A 86 -9.67 -10.01 -10.36
C VAL A 86 -10.00 -11.48 -10.60
N LEU A 87 -10.38 -12.20 -9.55
CA LEU A 87 -10.72 -13.63 -9.61
C LEU A 87 -12.15 -13.84 -10.09
N ALA A 88 -13.07 -13.00 -9.65
CA ALA A 88 -14.48 -13.11 -9.99
C ALA A 88 -15.22 -11.77 -9.79
N ARG A 89 -16.34 -11.66 -10.48
CA ARG A 89 -17.35 -10.61 -10.39
C ARG A 89 -18.68 -11.26 -10.01
N TYR A 90 -19.36 -10.72 -9.00
CA TYR A 90 -20.69 -11.16 -8.61
C TYR A 90 -21.66 -9.98 -8.63
N GLN A 91 -22.84 -10.17 -9.22
CA GLN A 91 -23.97 -9.28 -9.04
C GLN A 91 -24.65 -9.61 -7.71
N ILE A 92 -24.95 -8.59 -6.93
CA ILE A 92 -25.75 -8.69 -5.71
C ILE A 92 -27.20 -8.46 -6.11
N ILE A 93 -28.02 -9.50 -6.08
CA ILE A 93 -29.41 -9.47 -6.56
C ILE A 93 -30.36 -9.35 -5.38
N LYS A 94 -31.31 -8.42 -5.48
CA LYS A 94 -32.46 -8.30 -4.58
C LYS A 94 -33.72 -8.00 -5.39
N GLU A 95 -34.79 -8.76 -5.17
CA GLU A 95 -36.06 -8.64 -5.88
C GLU A 95 -35.91 -8.67 -7.42
N ASN A 96 -35.03 -9.55 -7.92
CA ASN A 96 -34.64 -9.64 -9.34
C ASN A 96 -33.97 -8.39 -9.94
N ALA A 97 -33.48 -7.47 -9.11
CA ALA A 97 -32.69 -6.32 -9.53
C ALA A 97 -31.26 -6.39 -9.00
N GLU A 98 -30.30 -5.93 -9.79
CA GLU A 98 -28.94 -5.70 -9.31
C GLU A 98 -28.93 -4.48 -8.39
N VAL A 99 -28.55 -4.68 -7.14
CA VAL A 99 -28.41 -3.62 -6.13
C VAL A 99 -26.96 -3.28 -5.82
N GLY A 100 -26.03 -4.16 -6.19
CA GLY A 100 -24.61 -4.03 -5.92
C GLY A 100 -23.76 -4.94 -6.79
N ILE A 101 -22.46 -4.66 -6.85
CA ILE A 101 -21.47 -5.53 -7.48
C ILE A 101 -20.40 -5.86 -6.45
N LEU A 102 -19.99 -7.13 -6.41
CA LEU A 102 -18.90 -7.62 -5.58
C LEU A 102 -17.76 -8.10 -6.47
N TYR A 103 -16.58 -7.50 -6.30
CA TYR A 103 -15.35 -7.98 -6.93
C TYR A 103 -14.52 -8.78 -5.94
N TYR A 104 -14.14 -10.00 -6.33
CA TYR A 104 -13.23 -10.85 -5.58
C TYR A 104 -11.84 -10.76 -6.20
N ILE A 105 -10.88 -10.20 -5.47
CA ILE A 105 -9.57 -9.80 -6.01
C ILE A 105 -8.45 -10.46 -5.21
N GLU A 106 -7.47 -11.01 -5.92
CA GLU A 106 -6.22 -11.54 -5.36
C GLU A 106 -5.07 -10.58 -5.65
N VAL A 107 -4.28 -10.28 -4.62
CA VAL A 107 -3.09 -9.42 -4.73
C VAL A 107 -1.92 -10.01 -3.96
N VAL A 108 -0.73 -9.50 -4.28
CA VAL A 108 0.51 -9.76 -3.54
C VAL A 108 0.80 -8.63 -2.57
N GLY A 109 0.87 -8.97 -1.28
CA GLY A 109 1.38 -8.09 -0.24
C GLY A 109 2.80 -8.46 0.16
N LYS A 110 3.05 -8.70 1.45
CA LYS A 110 4.34 -9.26 1.89
C LYS A 110 4.41 -10.74 1.49
N ASN A 111 3.30 -11.46 1.62
CA ASN A 111 3.10 -12.81 1.10
C ASN A 111 2.09 -12.81 -0.08
N GLU A 112 2.11 -13.87 -0.89
CA GLU A 112 1.18 -14.05 -2.01
C GLU A 112 -0.18 -14.61 -1.55
N GLY A 113 -1.23 -14.32 -2.32
CA GLY A 113 -2.56 -14.89 -2.13
C GLY A 113 -3.44 -14.16 -1.11
N LEU A 114 -3.19 -12.87 -0.86
CA LEU A 114 -4.13 -12.03 -0.11
C LEU A 114 -5.37 -11.82 -0.98
N ARG A 115 -6.55 -12.26 -0.50
CA ARG A 115 -7.80 -12.15 -1.26
C ARG A 115 -8.84 -11.32 -0.52
N VAL A 116 -9.45 -10.40 -1.25
CA VAL A 116 -10.34 -9.39 -0.70
C VAL A 116 -11.58 -9.26 -1.58
N ALA A 117 -12.74 -9.21 -0.95
CA ALA A 117 -14.00 -8.83 -1.59
C ALA A 117 -14.20 -7.32 -1.45
N VAL A 118 -14.58 -6.64 -2.53
CA VAL A 118 -14.93 -5.22 -2.54
C VAL A 118 -16.36 -5.08 -3.03
N VAL A 119 -17.19 -4.35 -2.27
CA VAL A 119 -18.61 -4.15 -2.58
C VAL A 119 -18.82 -2.73 -3.08
N ILE A 120 -19.46 -2.61 -4.24
CA ILE A 120 -19.72 -1.35 -4.94
C ILE A 120 -21.22 -1.17 -5.14
N GLU A 121 -21.72 0.03 -4.89
CA GLU A 121 -23.06 0.43 -5.29
C GLU A 121 -23.02 1.04 -6.70
N PRO A 122 -23.65 0.42 -7.71
CA PRO A 122 -23.49 0.80 -9.12
C PRO A 122 -24.05 2.20 -9.43
N THR A 123 -25.06 2.66 -8.69
CA THR A 123 -25.71 3.95 -8.93
C THR A 123 -24.90 5.13 -8.41
N SER A 124 -24.54 5.16 -7.11
CA SER A 124 -23.68 6.23 -6.57
C SER A 124 -22.24 6.14 -7.06
N ARG A 125 -21.81 4.94 -7.48
CA ARG A 125 -20.42 4.58 -7.79
C ARG A 125 -19.51 4.70 -6.58
N ASN A 126 -20.02 4.29 -5.43
CA ASN A 126 -19.25 4.25 -4.20
C ASN A 126 -18.77 2.82 -3.92
N ILE A 127 -17.51 2.69 -3.50
CA ILE A 127 -17.07 1.50 -2.75
C ILE A 127 -17.73 1.60 -1.37
N LEU A 128 -18.70 0.73 -1.10
CA LEU A 128 -19.37 0.69 0.20
C LEU A 128 -18.41 0.16 1.28
N GLY A 129 -17.60 -0.82 0.90
CA GLY A 129 -16.45 -1.26 1.66
C GLY A 129 -15.91 -2.60 1.18
N TYR A 130 -15.35 -3.39 2.10
CA TYR A 130 -14.57 -4.56 1.75
C TYR A 130 -14.62 -5.63 2.83
N LYS A 131 -14.16 -6.84 2.47
CA LYS A 131 -13.93 -7.94 3.40
C LYS A 131 -12.68 -8.72 3.01
N ILE A 132 -11.78 -8.93 3.96
CA ILE A 132 -10.64 -9.83 3.76
C ILE A 132 -11.18 -11.26 3.82
N VAL A 133 -11.02 -11.99 2.72
CA VAL A 133 -11.53 -13.36 2.54
C VAL A 133 -10.45 -14.39 2.87
N VAL A 134 -9.24 -14.16 2.34
CA VAL A 134 -8.07 -14.98 2.62
C VAL A 134 -6.93 -14.06 3.03
N ASN A 135 -6.37 -14.31 4.22
CA ASN A 135 -5.20 -13.59 4.72
C ASN A 135 -4.02 -14.54 4.86
N ASN A 136 -3.05 -14.41 3.96
CA ASN A 136 -1.82 -15.19 3.98
C ASN A 136 -0.63 -14.40 4.54
N GLU A 137 -0.87 -13.22 5.11
CA GLU A 137 0.16 -12.36 5.67
C GLU A 137 0.61 -12.83 7.05
N SER A 138 1.77 -12.36 7.52
CA SER A 138 2.21 -12.64 8.89
C SER A 138 1.23 -12.02 9.90
N THR A 139 0.56 -12.83 10.74
CA THR A 139 -0.49 -12.38 11.68
C THR A 139 -0.05 -11.19 12.54
N ASP A 140 1.07 -11.30 13.26
CA ASP A 140 1.63 -10.23 14.12
C ASP A 140 1.92 -8.92 13.37
N TYR A 141 2.02 -8.98 12.04
CA TYR A 141 2.34 -7.84 11.19
C TYR A 141 1.10 -7.24 10.56
N PHE A 142 0.17 -8.08 10.10
CA PHE A 142 -1.06 -7.64 9.45
C PHE A 142 -2.05 -7.05 10.46
N GLU A 143 -2.12 -7.58 11.69
CA GLU A 143 -2.98 -7.06 12.76
C GLU A 143 -2.59 -5.65 13.23
N LYS A 144 -1.42 -5.14 12.82
CA LYS A 144 -1.02 -3.76 13.08
C LYS A 144 -1.67 -2.75 12.13
N LEU A 145 -2.40 -3.20 11.11
CA LEU A 145 -3.30 -2.34 10.34
C LEU A 145 -4.53 -2.05 11.20
N ASP A 146 -4.71 -0.79 11.57
CA ASP A 146 -5.74 -0.35 12.51
C ASP A 146 -7.01 0.16 11.80
N GLU A 147 -8.02 0.53 12.59
CA GLU A 147 -9.26 1.12 12.08
C GLU A 147 -8.99 2.40 11.27
N THR A 148 -7.98 3.20 11.65
CA THR A 148 -7.58 4.38 10.90
C THR A 148 -7.24 4.03 9.46
N PHE A 149 -6.43 2.99 9.25
CA PHE A 149 -6.09 2.53 7.92
C PHE A 149 -7.31 2.04 7.14
N PHE A 150 -8.15 1.22 7.77
CA PHE A 150 -9.25 0.54 7.11
C PHE A 150 -10.47 1.44 6.82
N ASN A 151 -10.72 2.45 7.65
CA ASN A 151 -11.78 3.42 7.44
C ASN A 151 -11.59 4.27 6.17
N GLN A 152 -10.37 4.31 5.61
CA GLN A 152 -10.10 4.96 4.32
C GLN A 152 -10.88 4.32 3.16
N PHE A 153 -11.33 3.07 3.30
CA PHE A 153 -11.93 2.28 2.21
C PHE A 153 -13.45 2.12 2.31
N VAL A 154 -14.10 2.85 3.21
CA VAL A 154 -15.54 2.76 3.45
C VAL A 154 -16.23 3.98 2.83
N ASN A 155 -17.30 3.72 2.08
CA ASN A 155 -18.09 4.75 1.36
C ASN A 155 -17.23 5.71 0.52
N VAL A 156 -16.33 5.15 -0.29
CA VAL A 156 -15.41 5.93 -1.13
C VAL A 156 -16.04 6.22 -2.48
N ASP A 157 -16.16 7.50 -2.83
CA ASP A 157 -16.60 7.95 -4.16
C ASP A 157 -15.55 7.62 -5.25
N MET A 158 -15.89 6.72 -6.17
CA MET A 158 -15.01 6.31 -7.27
C MET A 158 -14.95 7.29 -8.44
N LYS A 159 -15.82 8.31 -8.45
CA LYS A 159 -15.77 9.39 -9.45
C LYS A 159 -14.62 10.34 -9.17
N LYS A 160 -14.08 10.35 -7.95
CA LYS A 160 -12.88 11.12 -7.61
C LYS A 160 -11.73 10.74 -8.54
N PRO A 161 -11.06 11.71 -9.20
CA PRO A 161 -9.95 11.43 -10.09
C PRO A 161 -8.86 10.56 -9.44
N VAL A 162 -8.56 10.83 -8.17
CA VAL A 162 -7.51 10.15 -7.41
C VAL A 162 -8.02 9.75 -6.02
N PHE A 163 -7.62 8.56 -5.58
CA PHE A 163 -7.79 8.13 -4.21
C PHE A 163 -6.63 8.59 -3.33
N ASP A 164 -6.94 9.21 -2.19
CA ASP A 164 -5.96 9.64 -1.20
C ASP A 164 -5.73 8.58 -0.10
N PHE A 165 -5.57 7.33 -0.51
CA PHE A 165 -5.30 6.25 0.44
C PHE A 165 -3.85 6.30 0.91
N THR A 166 -3.67 6.37 2.22
CA THR A 166 -2.36 6.43 2.86
C THR A 166 -1.92 5.04 3.32
N PRO A 167 -0.75 4.53 2.85
CA PRO A 167 -0.19 3.27 3.34
C PRO A 167 0.38 3.43 4.76
N VAL A 168 0.53 2.30 5.46
CA VAL A 168 1.14 2.27 6.80
C VAL A 168 2.64 1.97 6.67
N ALA A 169 3.48 2.92 7.09
CA ALA A 169 4.93 2.88 6.85
C ALA A 169 5.60 1.59 7.35
N THR A 170 5.25 1.12 8.54
CA THR A 170 5.81 -0.10 9.14
C THR A 170 5.26 -1.38 8.51
N ILE A 171 4.19 -1.30 7.71
CA ILE A 171 3.44 -2.41 7.07
C ILE A 171 3.24 -2.11 5.58
N THR A 172 4.28 -1.57 4.94
CA THR A 172 4.15 -0.93 3.62
C THR A 172 3.67 -1.90 2.54
N LEU A 173 4.14 -3.16 2.52
CA LEU A 173 3.76 -4.13 1.48
C LEU A 173 2.28 -4.51 1.57
N SER A 174 1.81 -4.94 2.75
CA SER A 174 0.42 -5.36 2.94
C SER A 174 -0.56 -4.18 2.84
N SER A 175 -0.21 -3.02 3.39
CA SER A 175 -1.07 -1.82 3.24
C SER A 175 -1.18 -1.37 1.78
N LYS A 176 -0.08 -1.39 1.01
CA LYS A 176 -0.12 -1.12 -0.43
C LYS A 176 -0.92 -2.16 -1.21
N ALA A 177 -0.91 -3.43 -0.78
CA ALA A 177 -1.71 -4.48 -1.42
C ALA A 177 -3.21 -4.23 -1.26
N ILE A 178 -3.68 -3.86 -0.06
CA ILE A 178 -5.09 -3.48 0.15
C ILE A 178 -5.45 -2.22 -0.67
N ILE A 179 -4.57 -1.22 -0.72
CA ILE A 179 -4.77 -0.04 -1.59
C ILE A 179 -4.87 -0.45 -3.06
N ARG A 180 -4.06 -1.40 -3.51
CA ARG A 180 -4.10 -1.95 -4.87
C ARG A 180 -5.44 -2.63 -5.14
N VAL A 181 -5.97 -3.43 -4.20
CA VAL A 181 -7.31 -4.04 -4.32
C VAL A 181 -8.36 -2.98 -4.65
N MET A 182 -8.37 -1.86 -3.93
CA MET A 182 -9.37 -0.81 -4.15
C MET A 182 -9.23 -0.15 -5.52
N LYS A 183 -7.99 0.05 -5.99
CA LYS A 183 -7.72 0.58 -7.34
C LYS A 183 -8.16 -0.40 -8.42
N MET A 184 -7.83 -1.69 -8.27
CA MET A 184 -8.24 -2.73 -9.20
C MET A 184 -9.76 -2.90 -9.26
N ALA A 185 -10.46 -2.80 -8.11
CA ALA A 185 -11.92 -2.84 -8.08
C ALA A 185 -12.53 -1.66 -8.86
N ARG A 186 -11.97 -0.46 -8.72
CA ARG A 186 -12.37 0.72 -9.51
C ARG A 186 -12.09 0.52 -10.99
N GLU A 187 -10.88 0.08 -11.35
CA GLU A 187 -10.48 -0.19 -12.73
C GLU A 187 -11.43 -1.22 -13.38
N GLN A 188 -11.73 -2.31 -12.69
CA GLN A 188 -12.65 -3.33 -13.17
C GLN A 188 -14.08 -2.80 -13.31
N PHE A 189 -14.56 -2.00 -12.36
CA PHE A 189 -15.90 -1.41 -12.44
C PHE A 189 -16.05 -0.50 -13.66
N TYR A 190 -15.09 0.40 -13.89
CA TYR A 190 -15.13 1.30 -15.06
C TYR A 190 -15.01 0.54 -16.38
N GLN A 191 -14.17 -0.51 -16.42
CA GLN A 191 -14.11 -1.42 -17.56
C GLN A 191 -15.46 -2.12 -17.80
N ASP A 192 -16.14 -2.56 -16.74
CA ASP A 192 -17.40 -3.28 -16.86
C ASP A 192 -18.54 -2.38 -17.36
N ILE A 193 -18.54 -1.09 -17.04
CA ILE A 193 -19.56 -0.14 -17.53
C ILE A 193 -19.19 0.51 -18.87
N ASP A 194 -18.06 0.12 -19.47
CA ASP A 194 -17.53 0.69 -20.73
C ASP A 194 -17.34 2.22 -20.66
N GLU A 195 -16.82 2.69 -19.52
CA GLU A 195 -16.48 4.10 -19.30
C GLU A 195 -15.00 4.27 -18.97
N GLU A 196 -14.43 5.42 -19.35
CA GLU A 196 -13.06 5.75 -18.99
C GLU A 196 -12.94 6.04 -17.48
N LEU A 197 -11.81 5.65 -16.89
CA LEU A 197 -11.50 5.99 -15.51
C LEU A 197 -11.46 7.52 -15.36
N PRO A 198 -12.07 8.07 -14.29
CA PRO A 198 -11.93 9.48 -13.99
C PRO A 198 -10.46 9.79 -13.75
N ILE A 199 -9.88 10.50 -14.69
CA ILE A 199 -8.55 11.08 -14.58
C ILE A 199 -8.68 12.57 -14.26
N PRO A 200 -7.68 13.17 -13.61
CA PRO A 200 -7.66 14.62 -13.45
C PRO A 200 -7.77 15.28 -14.83
N SER A 201 -8.63 16.29 -14.97
CA SER A 201 -8.80 17.03 -16.23
C SER A 201 -7.51 17.74 -16.67
N VAL A 202 -6.60 17.97 -15.71
CA VAL A 202 -5.26 18.52 -15.90
C VAL A 202 -4.26 17.62 -15.21
N ASP A 203 -3.22 17.21 -15.92
CA ASP A 203 -2.14 16.40 -15.35
C ASP A 203 -1.04 17.31 -14.80
N PHE A 204 -1.05 17.52 -13.48
CA PHE A 204 0.01 18.27 -12.81
C PHE A 204 1.19 17.36 -12.49
N THR A 205 2.38 17.77 -12.90
CA THR A 205 3.65 17.21 -12.44
C THR A 205 4.15 17.99 -11.23
N PHE A 206 4.44 17.28 -10.14
CA PHE A 206 5.07 17.86 -8.96
C PHE A 206 6.51 18.32 -9.26
N VAL A 207 6.84 19.57 -8.89
CA VAL A 207 8.20 20.12 -9.05
C VAL A 207 8.87 20.28 -7.68
N SER A 208 8.22 21.00 -6.75
CA SER A 208 8.78 21.21 -5.41
C SER A 208 7.71 21.56 -4.37
N ALA A 209 8.05 21.40 -3.09
CA ALA A 209 7.24 21.82 -1.96
C ALA A 209 8.12 22.56 -0.95
N VAL A 210 7.76 23.81 -0.63
CA VAL A 210 8.49 24.65 0.33
C VAL A 210 7.56 25.09 1.44
N GLN A 211 7.98 24.91 2.68
CA GLN A 211 7.15 25.23 3.85
C GLN A 211 7.32 26.68 4.27
N TRP A 212 6.23 27.32 4.69
CA TRP A 212 6.26 28.72 5.13
C TRP A 212 6.75 28.81 6.57
N LEU A 213 7.67 29.74 6.86
CA LEU A 213 8.14 29.94 8.23
C LEU A 213 7.17 30.75 9.08
N SER A 214 6.38 31.63 8.46
CA SER A 214 5.33 32.41 9.12
C SER A 214 4.14 31.54 9.55
N ASP A 215 3.86 30.46 8.82
CA ASP A 215 2.86 29.45 9.15
C ASP A 215 3.34 28.09 8.65
N ILE A 216 3.96 27.33 9.55
CA ILE A 216 4.52 26.00 9.23
C ILE A 216 3.44 24.96 8.87
N SER A 217 2.14 25.27 8.94
CA SER A 217 1.12 24.38 8.37
C SER A 217 0.95 24.54 6.86
N ILE A 218 1.51 25.61 6.27
CA ILE A 218 1.36 25.96 4.86
C ILE A 218 2.61 25.59 4.06
N PHE A 219 2.38 25.07 2.86
CA PHE A 219 3.39 24.81 1.84
C PHE A 219 3.04 25.56 0.56
N THR A 220 4.05 26.11 -0.12
CA THR A 220 3.97 26.40 -1.55
C THR A 220 4.37 25.14 -2.30
N TYR A 221 3.43 24.59 -3.06
CA TYR A 221 3.66 23.53 -4.04
C TYR A 221 3.81 24.16 -5.42
N THR A 222 4.98 24.00 -6.01
CA THR A 222 5.20 24.31 -7.42
C THR A 222 4.87 23.09 -8.25
N MET A 223 3.96 23.25 -9.21
CA MET A 223 3.53 22.19 -10.13
C MET A 223 3.48 22.70 -11.55
N SER A 224 3.57 21.79 -12.53
CA SER A 224 3.44 22.13 -13.95
C SER A 224 2.46 21.22 -14.66
N ASP A 225 1.62 21.80 -15.52
CA ASP A 225 0.73 21.06 -16.44
C ASP A 225 1.38 20.85 -17.83
N GLY A 226 2.70 21.04 -17.92
CA GLY A 226 3.47 21.01 -19.17
C GLY A 226 3.40 22.31 -19.99
N THR A 227 2.43 23.19 -19.71
CA THR A 227 2.27 24.48 -20.41
C THR A 227 2.67 25.65 -19.51
N ARG A 228 2.28 25.60 -18.24
CA ARG A 228 2.58 26.61 -17.22
C ARG A 228 3.11 25.97 -15.95
N SER A 229 3.70 26.82 -15.10
CA SER A 229 4.01 26.53 -13.71
C SER A 229 2.99 27.23 -12.83
N VAL A 230 2.55 26.56 -11.76
CA VAL A 230 1.58 27.04 -10.78
C VAL A 230 2.18 26.90 -9.40
N ASP A 231 2.15 27.97 -8.61
CA ASP A 231 2.54 27.96 -7.21
C ASP A 231 1.28 27.98 -6.33
N ALA A 232 0.89 26.79 -5.86
CA ALA A 232 -0.27 26.61 -5.02
C ALA A 232 0.09 26.58 -3.53
N LYS A 233 -0.66 27.34 -2.74
CA LYS A 233 -0.62 27.30 -1.28
C LYS A 233 -1.53 26.19 -0.78
N LEU A 234 -0.93 25.19 -0.15
CA LEU A 234 -1.62 24.05 0.43
C LEU A 234 -1.40 23.99 1.93
N LYS A 235 -2.46 23.70 2.68
CA LYS A 235 -2.40 23.49 4.13
C LYS A 235 -2.35 22.01 4.45
N TYR A 236 -1.37 21.60 5.24
CA TYR A 236 -1.22 20.25 5.73
C TYR A 236 -1.93 20.08 7.08
N ASP A 237 -2.94 19.22 7.12
CA ASP A 237 -3.60 18.78 8.36
C ASP A 237 -2.81 17.61 8.94
N THR A 238 -2.12 17.83 10.06
CA THR A 238 -1.31 16.79 10.70
C THR A 238 -2.14 15.62 11.25
N SER A 239 -3.41 15.84 11.60
CA SER A 239 -4.29 14.81 12.15
C SER A 239 -4.80 13.87 11.06
N LYS A 240 -5.16 14.43 9.91
CA LYS A 240 -5.62 13.66 8.74
C LYS A 240 -4.47 13.20 7.84
N ARG A 241 -3.31 13.84 7.97
CA ARG A 241 -2.14 13.68 7.10
C ARG A 241 -2.44 14.01 5.64
N GLU A 242 -3.29 15.01 5.41
CA GLU A 242 -3.78 15.42 4.09
C GLU A 242 -3.44 16.89 3.80
N LEU A 243 -3.25 17.20 2.53
CA LEU A 243 -3.11 18.56 2.00
C LEU A 243 -4.46 19.05 1.48
N SER A 244 -4.76 20.30 1.80
CA SER A 244 -5.97 21.00 1.34
C SER A 244 -5.60 22.31 0.66
N TYR A 245 -6.36 22.68 -0.37
CA TYR A 245 -6.13 23.90 -1.12
C TYR A 245 -6.47 25.15 -0.31
N VAL A 246 -5.61 26.17 -0.38
CA VAL A 246 -5.83 27.48 0.24
C VAL A 246 -5.90 28.59 -0.81
N GLY A 247 -5.07 28.49 -1.85
CA GLY A 247 -5.00 29.48 -2.92
C GLY A 247 -3.85 29.16 -3.86
N ALA A 248 -3.71 29.93 -4.93
CA ALA A 248 -2.59 29.85 -5.86
C ALA A 248 -2.20 31.25 -6.34
N ASP A 249 -1.06 31.33 -7.00
CA ASP A 249 -0.60 32.52 -7.71
C ASP A 249 -1.41 32.82 -8.99
N THR A 250 -2.16 31.84 -9.48
CA THR A 250 -3.07 31.96 -10.62
C THR A 250 -4.49 31.54 -10.27
N VAL A 251 -5.46 31.94 -11.10
CA VAL A 251 -6.84 31.47 -10.99
C VAL A 251 -6.90 30.05 -11.56
N LEU A 252 -7.38 29.13 -10.74
CA LEU A 252 -7.58 27.73 -11.09
C LEU A 252 -9.08 27.42 -11.11
N SER A 253 -9.52 26.56 -12.04
CA SER A 253 -10.87 25.99 -12.00
C SER A 253 -11.00 24.99 -10.84
N GLU A 254 -12.23 24.56 -10.54
CA GLU A 254 -12.48 23.55 -9.50
C GLU A 254 -11.79 22.23 -9.84
N GLU A 255 -11.83 21.82 -11.11
CA GLU A 255 -11.19 20.60 -11.59
C GLU A 255 -9.66 20.68 -11.53
N GLU A 256 -9.08 21.85 -11.81
CA GLU A 256 -7.63 22.08 -11.66
C GLU A 256 -7.20 22.02 -10.20
N ILE A 257 -8.01 22.54 -9.28
CA ILE A 257 -7.75 22.46 -7.84
C ILE A 257 -7.79 21.00 -7.39
N GLU A 258 -8.79 20.22 -7.81
CA GLU A 258 -8.88 18.79 -7.48
C GLU A 258 -7.66 18.01 -7.98
N ALA A 259 -7.26 18.24 -9.24
CA ALA A 259 -6.10 17.63 -9.86
C ALA A 259 -4.79 17.96 -9.12
N LEU A 260 -4.62 19.23 -8.77
CA LEU A 260 -3.46 19.73 -8.06
C LEU A 260 -3.38 19.13 -6.65
N VAL A 261 -4.49 19.14 -5.90
CA VAL A 261 -4.55 18.58 -4.55
C VAL A 261 -4.31 17.07 -4.56
N ALA A 262 -4.86 16.37 -5.55
CA ALA A 262 -4.60 14.95 -5.75
C ALA A 262 -3.10 14.68 -5.97
N THR A 263 -2.47 15.43 -6.87
CA THR A 263 -1.03 15.33 -7.15
C THR A 263 -0.19 15.63 -5.90
N ALA A 264 -0.58 16.67 -5.14
CA ALA A 264 0.11 17.05 -3.92
C ALA A 264 0.03 15.94 -2.86
N ASN A 265 -1.14 15.33 -2.70
CA ASN A 265 -1.36 14.27 -1.72
C ASN A 265 -0.65 12.95 -2.09
N GLN A 266 -0.34 12.73 -3.36
CA GLN A 266 0.58 11.67 -3.79
C GLN A 266 2.05 12.01 -3.49
N ASN A 267 2.40 13.30 -3.49
CA ASN A 267 3.76 13.82 -3.30
C ASN A 267 3.96 14.50 -1.93
N LYS A 268 3.36 13.94 -0.87
CA LYS A 268 3.48 14.48 0.49
C LYS A 268 4.95 14.59 0.92
N PRO A 269 5.31 15.64 1.68
CA PRO A 269 6.70 15.89 2.02
C PRO A 269 7.18 14.86 3.05
N ALA A 270 8.24 14.14 2.72
CA ALA A 270 8.86 13.15 3.62
C ALA A 270 9.61 13.78 4.81
N ALA A 271 9.78 15.10 4.81
CA ALA A 271 10.32 15.88 5.91
C ALA A 271 9.54 17.19 6.07
N ARG A 272 9.30 17.62 7.31
CA ARG A 272 8.58 18.86 7.64
C ARG A 272 9.17 19.56 8.85
N ILE A 273 9.21 20.88 8.81
CA ILE A 273 9.46 21.73 9.97
C ILE A 273 8.26 21.61 10.90
N THR A 274 8.53 21.28 12.15
CA THR A 274 7.53 21.16 13.23
C THR A 274 7.66 22.28 14.25
N ALA A 275 8.81 22.96 14.29
CA ALA A 275 9.02 24.19 15.04
C ALA A 275 10.14 25.02 14.43
N TYR A 276 10.07 26.34 14.59
CA TYR A 276 11.11 27.28 14.15
C TYR A 276 11.30 28.39 15.18
N ASN A 277 12.55 28.63 15.59
CA ASN A 277 12.92 29.74 16.45
C ASN A 277 13.69 30.81 15.64
N PRO A 278 13.08 31.96 15.32
CA PRO A 278 13.71 32.98 14.49
C PRO A 278 14.90 33.68 15.15
N ASN A 279 14.95 33.74 16.49
CA ASN A 279 16.04 34.41 17.20
C ASN A 279 17.34 33.61 17.14
N THR A 280 17.24 32.28 17.15
CA THR A 280 18.39 31.38 17.11
C THR A 280 18.58 30.69 15.76
N ARG A 281 17.64 30.88 14.82
CA ARG A 281 17.56 30.18 13.52
C ARG A 281 17.65 28.66 13.65
N VAL A 282 17.01 28.14 14.69
CA VAL A 282 16.92 26.70 14.96
C VAL A 282 15.60 26.19 14.40
N PHE A 283 15.69 25.19 13.54
CA PHE A 283 14.59 24.47 12.94
C PHE A 283 14.50 23.09 13.58
N THR A 284 13.32 22.72 14.06
CA THR A 284 13.01 21.34 14.41
C THR A 284 12.29 20.70 13.23
N VAL A 285 12.85 19.62 12.69
CA VAL A 285 12.37 18.95 11.48
C VAL A 285 12.10 17.48 11.77
N SER A 286 10.89 17.01 11.47
CA SER A 286 10.53 15.59 11.47
C SER A 286 10.71 15.04 10.06
N SER A 287 11.52 14.01 9.91
CA SER A 287 11.80 13.35 8.62
C SER A 287 11.56 11.84 8.73
N THR A 288 11.02 11.22 7.68
CA THR A 288 10.81 9.76 7.63
C THR A 288 12.11 9.03 7.29
N GLY A 289 12.62 8.26 8.25
CA GLY A 289 13.75 7.33 8.15
C GLY A 289 13.32 5.90 7.83
N TYR A 290 14.22 4.94 8.08
CA TYR A 290 13.98 3.52 7.86
C TYR A 290 13.03 2.91 8.89
N ASN A 291 13.20 3.24 10.17
CA ASN A 291 12.41 2.67 11.25
C ASN A 291 11.37 3.63 11.84
N GLY A 292 11.06 4.73 11.15
CA GLY A 292 10.04 5.69 11.58
C GLY A 292 10.47 7.14 11.41
N SER A 293 9.96 8.01 12.28
CA SER A 293 10.33 9.43 12.28
C SER A 293 11.69 9.64 12.95
N ILE A 294 12.46 10.55 12.39
CA ILE A 294 13.71 11.08 12.97
C ILE A 294 13.49 12.57 13.21
N ILE A 295 13.66 13.01 14.46
CA ILE A 295 13.58 14.42 14.82
C ILE A 295 14.97 15.05 14.75
N CYS A 296 15.12 16.10 13.95
CA CYS A 296 16.37 16.80 13.73
C CYS A 296 16.26 18.24 14.23
N ASN A 297 17.30 18.77 14.88
CA ASN A 297 17.43 20.19 15.17
C ASN A 297 18.58 20.75 14.34
N ILE A 298 18.27 21.72 13.49
CA ILE A 298 19.18 22.27 12.48
C ILE A 298 19.29 23.77 12.71
N THR A 299 20.51 24.28 12.81
CA THR A 299 20.80 25.70 12.98
C THR A 299 21.39 26.27 11.70
N LEU A 300 20.79 27.35 11.20
CA LEU A 300 21.31 28.06 10.03
C LEU A 300 22.00 29.37 10.40
N ASP A 301 23.01 29.76 9.63
CA ASP A 301 23.54 31.12 9.66
C ASP A 301 22.66 32.09 8.83
N GLU A 302 23.05 33.36 8.78
CA GLU A 302 22.32 34.38 8.04
C GLU A 302 22.31 34.13 6.52
N ASN A 303 23.26 33.36 6.00
CA ASN A 303 23.37 33.01 4.58
C ASN A 303 22.62 31.69 4.26
N GLY A 304 21.99 31.06 5.26
CA GLY A 304 21.29 29.80 5.10
C GLY A 304 22.20 28.57 5.08
N LYS A 305 23.43 28.68 5.56
CA LYS A 305 24.35 27.53 5.73
C LYS A 305 24.12 26.84 7.06
N VAL A 306 24.28 25.52 7.07
CA VAL A 306 24.13 24.71 8.28
C VAL A 306 25.34 24.91 9.20
N THR A 307 25.09 25.40 10.41
CA THR A 307 26.12 25.60 11.46
C THR A 307 25.94 24.67 12.65
N GLY A 308 24.73 24.14 12.84
CA GLY A 308 24.41 23.15 13.85
C GLY A 308 23.50 22.09 13.28
N TYR A 309 23.74 20.83 13.63
CA TYR A 309 22.85 19.73 13.30
C TYR A 309 22.97 18.66 14.40
N THR A 310 21.90 18.51 15.18
CA THR A 310 21.73 17.39 16.13
C THR A 310 20.52 16.54 15.77
N VAL A 311 20.61 15.24 16.06
CA VAL A 311 19.49 14.30 15.93
C VAL A 311 18.96 14.04 17.33
N GLY A 312 17.66 14.20 17.51
CA GLY A 312 16.91 13.95 18.74
C GLY A 312 16.30 12.56 18.75
N GLU A 313 14.99 12.49 18.99
CA GLU A 313 14.25 11.22 19.04
C GLU A 313 14.23 10.49 17.69
N HIS A 314 14.57 9.20 17.72
CA HIS A 314 14.49 8.28 16.59
C HIS A 314 14.48 6.81 17.07
N ASP A 315 13.92 5.93 16.25
CA ASP A 315 13.93 4.47 16.47
C ASP A 315 14.95 3.74 15.57
N GLU A 316 15.81 4.49 14.87
CA GLU A 316 16.85 3.91 14.02
C GLU A 316 17.84 3.05 14.80
N SER A 317 18.12 1.85 14.31
CA SER A 317 19.06 0.90 14.93
C SER A 317 19.98 0.30 13.87
N TYR A 318 21.22 0.80 13.81
CA TYR A 318 22.26 0.34 12.89
C TYR A 318 23.38 -0.43 13.57
N ILE A 319 23.69 -0.08 14.83
CA ILE A 319 24.77 -0.67 15.62
C ILE A 319 24.51 -2.15 15.97
N TYR A 320 23.26 -2.61 15.90
CA TYR A 320 22.87 -3.97 16.31
C TYR A 320 22.43 -4.88 15.15
N SER A 321 22.51 -4.41 13.90
CA SER A 321 22.25 -5.28 12.75
C SER A 321 23.52 -6.07 12.43
N PRO A 322 23.54 -7.41 12.56
CA PRO A 322 24.72 -8.23 12.27
C PRO A 322 25.17 -8.14 10.79
N GLN A 323 24.35 -7.53 9.92
CA GLN A 323 24.64 -7.32 8.49
C GLN A 323 25.20 -5.92 8.19
N TYR A 324 25.23 -5.00 9.16
CA TYR A 324 25.71 -3.64 8.97
C TYR A 324 27.11 -3.46 9.55
N ASN A 325 28.07 -3.10 8.70
CA ASN A 325 29.47 -2.83 9.05
C ASN A 325 29.91 -1.41 8.66
N GLY A 326 28.95 -0.54 8.29
CA GLY A 326 29.19 0.84 7.90
C GLY A 326 29.29 1.80 9.09
N THR A 327 29.55 3.08 8.81
CA THR A 327 29.59 4.13 9.83
C THR A 327 28.19 4.65 10.15
N ASP A 328 27.88 4.87 11.42
CA ASP A 328 26.53 5.27 11.84
C ASP A 328 26.02 6.55 11.11
N PRO A 329 24.92 6.46 10.32
CA PRO A 329 24.39 7.61 9.58
C PRO A 329 23.89 8.72 10.50
N ILE A 330 23.39 8.40 11.71
CA ILE A 330 22.88 9.36 12.69
C ILE A 330 23.98 10.32 13.14
N ILE A 331 25.22 9.83 13.19
CA ILE A 331 26.38 10.63 13.61
C ILE A 331 27.05 11.29 12.40
N ASN A 332 27.24 10.55 11.31
CA ASN A 332 28.13 10.98 10.22
C ASN A 332 27.48 11.95 9.25
N ILE A 333 26.21 11.74 8.87
CA ILE A 333 25.54 12.64 7.92
C ILE A 333 25.39 14.05 8.50
N PRO A 334 24.91 14.25 9.75
CA PRO A 334 24.85 15.59 10.36
C PRO A 334 26.23 16.25 10.52
N LYS A 335 27.27 15.45 10.80
CA LYS A 335 28.64 15.94 10.87
C LYS A 335 29.08 16.49 9.51
N LEU A 336 28.94 15.70 8.45
CA LEU A 336 29.37 16.09 7.10
C LEU A 336 28.63 17.35 6.62
N ILE A 337 27.32 17.42 6.81
CA ILE A 337 26.50 18.59 6.42
C ILE A 337 26.92 19.86 7.18
N ARG A 338 27.28 19.74 8.46
CA ARG A 338 27.78 20.88 9.24
C ARG A 338 29.20 21.30 8.81
N GLU A 339 30.05 20.36 8.41
CA GLU A 339 31.41 20.66 7.94
C GLU A 339 31.41 21.34 6.56
N SER A 340 30.51 20.93 5.65
CA SER A 340 30.29 21.59 4.36
C SER A 340 29.46 22.88 4.47
N GLY A 341 28.55 22.94 5.45
CA GLY A 341 27.52 23.96 5.57
C GLY A 341 26.36 23.81 4.57
N ASP A 342 26.33 22.73 3.79
CA ASP A 342 25.32 22.43 2.76
C ASP A 342 25.14 20.91 2.60
N THR A 343 24.15 20.48 1.83
CA THR A 343 23.90 19.07 1.53
C THR A 343 24.48 18.62 0.19
N GLU A 344 24.93 19.56 -0.64
CA GLU A 344 25.51 19.26 -1.96
C GLU A 344 26.76 18.38 -1.82
N GLY A 345 26.81 17.29 -2.60
CA GLY A 345 27.92 16.34 -2.60
C GLY A 345 27.98 15.40 -1.38
N ILE A 346 27.01 15.47 -0.45
CA ILE A 346 26.94 14.52 0.66
C ILE A 346 26.37 13.19 0.18
N GLU A 347 27.21 12.16 0.15
CA GLU A 347 26.82 10.81 -0.23
C GLU A 347 26.12 10.05 0.90
N THR A 348 25.20 9.17 0.53
CA THR A 348 24.54 8.26 1.48
C THR A 348 25.48 7.14 1.91
N ILE A 349 25.26 6.61 3.11
CA ILE A 349 26.07 5.49 3.62
C ILE A 349 25.49 4.17 3.10
N THR A 350 26.36 3.34 2.52
CA THR A 350 25.99 2.01 2.02
C THR A 350 25.35 1.17 3.13
N GLY A 351 24.20 0.55 2.84
CA GLY A 351 23.43 -0.22 3.82
C GLY A 351 22.57 0.61 4.78
N ALA A 352 22.62 1.95 4.70
CA ALA A 352 21.79 2.85 5.50
C ALA A 352 21.19 4.02 4.68
N THR A 353 20.99 3.80 3.38
CA THR A 353 20.58 4.82 2.41
C THR A 353 19.29 5.53 2.78
N VAL A 354 18.30 4.82 3.33
CA VAL A 354 16.99 5.40 3.69
C VAL A 354 17.15 6.47 4.77
N THR A 355 17.92 6.17 5.83
CA THR A 355 18.17 7.12 6.91
C THR A 355 19.17 8.21 6.53
N SER A 356 20.20 7.90 5.74
CA SER A 356 21.06 8.95 5.18
C SER A 356 20.25 9.98 4.40
N ASN A 357 19.35 9.53 3.53
CA ASN A 357 18.45 10.41 2.79
C ASN A 357 17.48 11.17 3.71
N ALA A 358 17.01 10.55 4.80
CA ALA A 358 16.14 11.22 5.76
C ALA A 358 16.83 12.42 6.43
N LEU A 359 18.10 12.27 6.80
CA LEU A 359 18.90 13.31 7.43
C LEU A 359 19.27 14.43 6.42
N ILE A 360 19.67 14.05 5.20
CA ILE A 360 19.92 15.01 4.12
C ILE A 360 18.65 15.82 3.80
N ARG A 361 17.50 15.16 3.66
CA ARG A 361 16.21 15.83 3.43
C ARG A 361 15.85 16.80 4.54
N ALA A 362 16.10 16.45 5.80
CA ALA A 362 15.79 17.32 6.94
C ALA A 362 16.55 18.65 6.85
N ALA A 363 17.86 18.60 6.54
CA ALA A 363 18.67 19.80 6.32
C ALA A 363 18.17 20.61 5.11
N ASN A 364 17.87 19.95 3.99
CA ASN A 364 17.36 20.60 2.79
C ASN A 364 16.06 21.38 3.02
N VAL A 365 15.10 20.80 3.75
CA VAL A 365 13.83 21.47 4.05
C VAL A 365 14.06 22.76 4.86
N ALA A 366 14.93 22.73 5.87
CA ALA A 366 15.27 23.92 6.64
C ALA A 366 15.92 25.01 5.76
N MET A 367 16.90 24.62 4.92
CA MET A 367 17.62 25.53 4.03
C MET A 367 16.72 26.13 2.96
N GLN A 368 15.85 25.34 2.32
CA GLN A 368 14.92 25.80 1.30
C GLN A 368 13.88 26.77 1.88
N SER A 369 13.29 26.43 3.02
CA SER A 369 12.29 27.28 3.67
C SER A 369 12.89 28.61 4.13
N TRP A 370 14.13 28.60 4.65
CA TRP A 370 14.86 29.83 4.96
C TRP A 370 15.16 30.70 3.74
N ARG A 371 15.57 30.09 2.62
CA ARG A 371 15.85 30.81 1.37
C ARG A 371 14.59 31.43 0.77
N ALA A 372 13.44 30.79 0.93
CA ALA A 372 12.16 31.28 0.42
C ALA A 372 11.50 32.36 1.30
N ASP A 373 11.86 32.43 2.59
CA ASP A 373 11.36 33.44 3.54
C ASP A 373 12.11 34.79 3.43
N LYS A 374 13.26 34.81 2.74
CA LYS A 374 14.05 36.01 2.44
C LYS A 374 13.69 36.61 1.10
#